data_AF-A0A956WXK6-F1
#
_entry.id   AF-A0A956WXK6-F1
#
_cell.length_a   1.000
_cell.length_b   1.000
_cell.length_c   1.000
_cell.angle_alpha   90.00
_cell.angle_beta   90.00
_cell.angle_gamma   90.00
#
_symmetry.space_group_name_H-M   'P 1'
#
loop_
_entity.id
_entity.type
_entity.pdbx_description
1 polymer ?
#
loop_
_entity_poly.entity_id
_entity_poly.type
_entity_poly.pdbx_seq_one_letter_code
_entity_poly.pdbx_strand_id
1 'polypeptide(L)'
;NALNLLAALAACAEAGYDVFKQPAKNLKILRKTTGTARRLEIIGESCDIILCDDYAHHPTEVQATLSAARQRFPRRALWVLFQPHTYSRTRTLLTEFCNSFENADHVLITDIYAARERDTLGVAASDLVQVLASHPDARYAGNLDAATDTLLAGLRAGDVLLTLGAGDGNQVGQRVLAGLQARAVSAASASLAERCDVLASRIAQQTGLAVRRDESLANHTTMRVGGPADLFITVNETVQLIAALRLARELVVPAMVLGGGSNALFSDGGVRGLVVANACRSVAQHEGQVVWAESGVNLAGLGRQAMRWGLSGLEWCVSVPGTVGGAVIGNAGAHGGSIADNLLRATVLNPDGSLDEWPAARFRYKYRSSALKTLLRNGKSAPVVLSAAFQLKSGDTTAMEAWAAGFLAHRRSTQPTDPSAGSIFQNPPGDYAGRILESLGLKGHRIGAAQFSTVHANFIVNLGGATAADVLALIDLARGNAWDALGVELVPEIMFLGDWPAQPPFQPLAERAP
;
A
#
# COMPACT_ATOMS: atom_id res chain seq x y z
N ASN A 1 25.66 -12.88 8.87
CA ASN A 1 25.13 -14.22 8.46
C ASN A 1 25.95 -14.90 7.38
N ALA A 2 26.17 -14.32 6.20
CA ALA A 2 26.98 -14.97 5.15
C ALA A 2 28.41 -15.31 5.58
N LEU A 3 29.11 -14.39 6.25
CA LEU A 3 30.46 -14.62 6.77
C LEU A 3 30.50 -15.68 7.89
N ASN A 4 29.56 -15.64 8.84
CA ASN A 4 29.46 -16.66 9.89
C ASN A 4 29.18 -18.04 9.30
N LEU A 5 28.33 -18.12 8.26
CA LEU A 5 28.06 -19.35 7.57
C LEU A 5 29.30 -19.85 6.81
N LEU A 6 30.03 -18.96 6.14
CA LEU A 6 31.28 -19.29 5.46
C LEU A 6 32.34 -19.79 6.45
N ALA A 7 32.46 -19.15 7.61
CA ALA A 7 33.35 -19.57 8.69
C ALA A 7 32.96 -20.95 9.25
N ALA A 8 31.67 -21.21 9.45
CA ALA A 8 31.19 -22.52 9.88
C ALA A 8 31.45 -23.61 8.82
N LEU A 9 31.22 -23.32 7.54
CA LEU A 9 31.53 -24.23 6.44
C LEU A 9 33.04 -24.49 6.33
N ALA A 10 33.88 -23.47 6.53
CA ALA A 10 35.32 -23.61 6.56
C ALA A 10 35.78 -24.47 7.75
N ALA A 11 35.22 -24.27 8.94
CA ALA A 11 35.50 -25.10 10.12
C ALA A 11 35.07 -26.57 9.92
N CYS A 12 33.92 -26.81 9.28
CA CYS A 12 33.50 -28.16 8.90
C CYS A 12 34.49 -28.81 7.92
N ALA A 13 34.92 -28.07 6.90
CA ALA A 13 35.91 -28.57 5.94
C ALA A 13 37.24 -28.92 6.61
N GLU A 14 37.72 -28.08 7.53
CA GLU A 14 38.94 -28.32 8.30
C GLU A 14 38.81 -29.54 9.22
N ALA A 15 37.63 -29.75 9.82
CA ALA A 15 37.33 -30.93 10.62
C ALA A 15 37.12 -32.22 9.79
N GLY A 16 37.39 -32.19 8.48
CA GLY A 16 37.29 -33.35 7.59
C GLY A 16 35.88 -33.65 7.07
N TYR A 17 34.90 -32.77 7.32
CA TYR A 17 33.56 -32.89 6.73
C TYR A 17 33.54 -32.27 5.35
N ASP A 18 33.31 -33.11 4.34
CA ASP A 18 33.24 -32.67 2.95
C ASP A 18 31.89 -32.00 2.63
N VAL A 19 31.78 -30.73 3.03
CA VAL A 19 30.59 -29.89 2.80
C VAL A 19 30.44 -29.46 1.34
N PHE A 20 31.43 -29.72 0.48
CA PHE A 20 31.44 -29.34 -0.95
C PHE A 20 31.19 -30.51 -1.91
N LYS A 21 31.22 -31.76 -1.46
CA LYS A 21 30.92 -32.97 -2.26
C LYS A 21 29.49 -33.03 -2.80
N GLN A 22 28.51 -32.47 -2.07
CA GLN A 22 27.10 -32.46 -2.46
C GLN A 22 26.49 -31.04 -2.35
N PRO A 23 26.99 -30.09 -3.15
CA PRO A 23 26.67 -28.67 -2.98
C PRO A 23 25.17 -28.42 -3.18
N ALA A 24 24.51 -29.13 -4.10
CA ALA A 24 23.07 -29.01 -4.32
C ALA A 24 22.21 -29.46 -3.12
N LYS A 25 22.63 -30.53 -2.41
CA LYS A 25 21.92 -31.04 -1.22
C LYS A 25 22.17 -30.14 -0.02
N ASN A 26 23.41 -29.70 0.17
CA ASN A 26 23.81 -28.83 1.27
C ASN A 26 23.20 -27.43 1.10
N LEU A 27 23.17 -26.85 -0.12
CA LEU A 27 22.45 -25.61 -0.42
C LEU A 27 20.95 -25.70 -0.10
N LYS A 28 20.34 -26.88 -0.28
CA LYS A 28 18.93 -27.12 0.08
C LYS A 28 18.69 -27.03 1.60
N ILE A 29 19.66 -27.47 2.40
CA ILE A 29 19.63 -27.36 3.88
C ILE A 29 19.95 -25.91 4.29
N LEU A 30 20.94 -25.29 3.66
CA LEU A 30 21.31 -23.90 3.92
C LEU A 30 20.18 -22.91 3.63
N ARG A 31 19.35 -23.19 2.62
CA ARG A 31 18.12 -22.45 2.32
C ARG A 31 17.03 -22.58 3.39
N LYS A 32 17.09 -23.62 4.23
CA LYS A 32 16.16 -23.82 5.35
C LYS A 32 16.66 -23.21 6.66
N THR A 33 17.94 -22.84 6.75
CA THR A 33 18.48 -22.15 7.94
C THR A 33 17.88 -20.75 8.01
N THR A 34 17.05 -20.51 9.02
CA THR A 34 16.36 -19.23 9.24
C THR A 34 17.18 -18.22 10.05
N GLY A 35 18.35 -18.62 10.56
CA GLY A 35 19.23 -17.80 11.37
C GLY A 35 19.67 -18.53 12.63
N THR A 36 20.22 -17.78 13.58
CA THR A 36 20.54 -18.26 14.93
C THR A 36 19.46 -17.74 15.88
N ALA A 37 19.00 -18.56 16.81
CA ALA A 37 18.04 -18.13 17.82
C ALA A 37 18.58 -16.90 18.56
N ARG A 38 17.70 -15.94 18.84
CA ARG A 38 18.05 -14.67 19.52
C ARG A 38 19.19 -13.92 18.82
N ARG A 39 19.17 -13.82 17.48
CA ARG A 39 20.08 -12.97 16.68
C ARG A 39 19.29 -12.21 15.62
N LEU A 40 18.72 -11.08 16.03
CA LEU A 40 17.71 -10.31 15.30
C LEU A 40 16.63 -11.24 14.72
N GLU A 41 16.23 -12.21 15.53
CA GLU A 41 15.26 -13.25 15.18
C GLU A 41 13.87 -12.65 15.20
N ILE A 42 13.12 -12.76 14.11
CA ILE A 42 11.71 -12.39 14.12
C ILE A 42 10.94 -13.51 14.82
N ILE A 43 10.45 -13.23 16.02
CA ILE A 43 9.65 -14.18 16.81
C ILE A 43 8.18 -14.17 16.39
N GLY A 44 7.72 -13.11 15.73
CA GLY A 44 6.38 -13.04 15.16
C GLY A 44 6.00 -11.65 14.66
N GLU A 45 4.82 -11.60 14.03
CA GLU A 45 4.17 -10.35 13.61
C GLU A 45 2.67 -10.45 13.97
N SER A 46 2.11 -9.37 14.50
CA SER A 46 0.67 -9.24 14.72
C SER A 46 0.28 -7.76 14.69
N CYS A 47 -0.90 -7.42 14.15
CA CYS A 47 -1.37 -6.03 14.03
C CYS A 47 -0.37 -5.06 13.35
N ASP A 48 0.42 -5.53 12.36
CA ASP A 48 1.53 -4.78 11.71
C ASP A 48 2.65 -4.35 12.68
N ILE A 49 2.80 -5.04 13.80
CA ILE A 49 3.92 -4.88 14.72
C ILE A 49 4.82 -6.10 14.54
N ILE A 50 6.09 -5.85 14.23
CA ILE A 50 7.10 -6.91 14.11
C ILE A 50 7.80 -7.05 15.45
N LEU A 51 7.91 -8.28 15.95
CA LEU A 51 8.63 -8.57 17.18
C LEU A 51 9.91 -9.34 16.86
N CYS A 52 11.02 -8.80 17.35
CA CYS A 52 12.36 -9.34 17.19
C CYS A 52 13.00 -9.61 18.55
N ASP A 53 13.85 -10.63 18.64
CA ASP A 53 14.65 -10.93 19.83
C ASP A 53 16.15 -11.04 19.48
N ASP A 54 17.01 -10.47 20.34
CA ASP A 54 18.46 -10.60 20.25
C ASP A 54 19.11 -10.84 21.62
N TYR A 55 20.08 -11.75 21.65
CA TYR A 55 21.02 -11.92 22.76
C TYR A 55 22.10 -10.83 22.70
N ALA A 56 21.68 -9.58 22.94
CA ALA A 56 22.55 -8.43 23.05
C ALA A 56 22.45 -7.85 24.46
N HIS A 57 23.56 -7.86 25.20
CA HIS A 57 23.63 -7.42 26.59
C HIS A 57 24.92 -6.65 26.90
N HIS A 58 25.86 -6.59 25.96
CA HIS A 58 26.99 -5.67 25.95
C HIS A 58 26.67 -4.39 25.15
N PRO A 59 27.17 -3.20 25.54
CA PRO A 59 27.02 -1.94 24.79
C PRO A 59 27.25 -2.08 23.26
N THR A 60 28.37 -2.69 22.87
CA THR A 60 28.71 -2.90 21.46
C THR A 60 27.76 -3.85 20.72
N GLU A 61 27.23 -4.87 21.40
CA GLU A 61 26.24 -5.80 20.82
C GLU A 61 24.90 -5.09 20.60
N VAL A 62 24.47 -4.29 21.58
CA VAL A 62 23.24 -3.49 21.50
C VAL A 62 23.36 -2.51 20.33
N GLN A 63 24.45 -1.75 20.26
CA GLN A 63 24.67 -0.79 19.17
C GLN A 63 24.67 -1.45 17.79
N ALA A 64 25.37 -2.58 17.65
CA ALA A 64 25.41 -3.33 16.40
C ALA A 64 24.02 -3.85 15.99
N THR A 65 23.26 -4.38 16.95
CA THR A 65 21.89 -4.88 16.73
C THR A 65 20.95 -3.77 16.28
N LEU A 66 20.98 -2.62 16.96
CA LEU A 66 20.11 -1.49 16.63
C LEU A 66 20.48 -0.83 15.31
N SER A 67 21.77 -0.74 14.97
CA SER A 67 22.21 -0.29 13.65
C SER A 67 21.69 -1.21 12.53
N ALA A 68 21.80 -2.53 12.71
CA ALA A 68 21.26 -3.50 11.77
C ALA A 68 19.72 -3.43 11.67
N ALA A 69 19.03 -3.26 12.81
CA ALA A 69 17.58 -3.10 12.85
C ALA A 69 17.12 -1.84 12.13
N ARG A 70 17.81 -0.71 12.30
CA ARG A 70 17.51 0.55 11.61
C ARG A 70 17.70 0.44 10.11
N GLN A 71 18.76 -0.23 9.66
CA GLN A 71 18.95 -0.50 8.23
C GLN A 71 17.86 -1.41 7.65
N ARG A 72 17.43 -2.41 8.43
CA ARG A 72 16.37 -3.34 8.02
C ARG A 72 14.97 -2.70 8.03
N PHE A 73 14.73 -1.79 8.96
CA PHE A 73 13.42 -1.15 9.19
C PHE A 73 13.54 0.39 9.18
N PRO A 74 13.98 1.01 8.05
CA PRO A 74 14.38 2.41 8.00
C PRO A 74 13.26 3.43 8.26
N ARG A 75 11.99 3.00 8.14
CA ARG A 75 10.80 3.87 8.27
C ARG A 75 9.80 3.39 9.34
N ARG A 76 10.23 2.47 10.20
CA ARG A 76 9.41 1.96 11.32
C ARG A 76 9.98 2.52 12.63
N ALA A 77 9.10 2.81 13.60
CA ALA A 77 9.56 3.17 14.93
C ALA A 77 10.16 1.93 15.62
N LEU A 78 11.36 2.07 16.18
CA LEU A 78 12.06 1.03 16.90
C LEU A 78 11.86 1.19 18.40
N TRP A 79 11.08 0.28 18.96
CA TRP A 79 10.94 0.09 20.40
C TRP A 79 11.97 -0.93 20.87
N VAL A 80 12.74 -0.58 21.90
CA VAL A 80 13.74 -1.45 22.50
C VAL A 80 13.36 -1.72 23.93
N LEU A 81 13.18 -2.99 24.26
CA LEU A 81 13.15 -3.45 25.63
C LEU A 81 14.53 -4.01 25.97
N PHE A 82 15.22 -3.42 26.94
CA PHE A 82 16.51 -3.89 27.40
C PHE A 82 16.43 -4.39 28.85
N GLN A 83 16.80 -5.64 29.06
CA GLN A 83 17.02 -6.20 30.38
C GLN A 83 18.53 -6.23 30.68
N PRO A 84 19.03 -5.40 31.60
CA PRO A 84 20.44 -5.41 31.98
C PRO A 84 20.84 -6.77 32.58
N HIS A 85 22.05 -7.22 32.27
CA HIS A 85 22.55 -8.50 32.75
C HIS A 85 23.57 -8.30 33.87
N THR A 86 23.24 -8.81 35.06
CA THR A 86 24.01 -8.78 36.32
C THR A 86 24.37 -7.39 36.86
N TYR A 87 24.50 -7.28 38.19
CA TYR A 87 24.83 -6.00 38.85
C TYR A 87 26.27 -5.61 38.54
N SER A 88 27.19 -6.56 38.61
CA SER A 88 28.62 -6.32 38.38
C SER A 88 28.90 -5.72 36.99
N ARG A 89 28.28 -6.30 35.95
CA ARG A 89 28.45 -5.88 34.58
C ARG A 89 27.72 -4.58 34.29
N THR A 90 26.51 -4.41 34.81
CA THR A 90 25.77 -3.13 34.70
C THR A 90 26.57 -1.97 35.28
N ARG A 91 27.16 -2.14 36.47
CA ARG A 91 28.02 -1.12 37.09
C ARG A 91 29.27 -0.82 36.26
N THR A 92 29.90 -1.86 35.73
CA THR A 92 31.18 -1.73 35.00
C THR A 92 31.00 -1.01 33.68
N LEU A 93 29.91 -1.30 32.97
CA LEU A 93 29.64 -0.80 31.62
C LEU A 93 28.66 0.38 31.62
N LEU A 94 28.32 0.92 32.79
CA LEU A 94 27.23 1.88 32.98
C LEU A 94 27.35 3.05 32.01
N THR A 95 28.51 3.70 31.94
CA THR A 95 28.79 4.85 31.07
C THR A 95 28.92 4.48 29.58
N GLU A 96 29.25 3.24 29.26
CA GLU A 96 29.35 2.77 27.87
C GLU A 96 27.97 2.61 27.23
N PHE A 97 26.92 2.43 28.04
CA PHE A 97 25.54 2.34 27.54
C PHE A 97 25.00 3.65 26.98
N CYS A 98 25.56 4.83 27.33
CA CYS A 98 25.10 6.16 26.87
C CYS A 98 24.74 6.19 25.37
N ASN A 99 25.63 5.63 24.54
CA ASN A 99 25.54 5.76 23.08
C ASN A 99 25.08 4.46 22.42
N SER A 100 24.72 3.45 23.21
CA SER A 100 24.37 2.13 22.67
C SER A 100 22.98 2.12 22.03
N PHE A 101 22.12 3.10 22.38
CA PHE A 101 20.70 3.11 22.01
C PHE A 101 20.32 4.19 20.98
N GLU A 102 21.27 4.95 20.42
CA GLU A 102 20.99 6.10 19.52
C GLU A 102 20.08 5.79 18.33
N ASN A 103 20.06 4.54 17.86
CA ASN A 103 19.23 4.11 16.74
C ASN A 103 17.80 3.69 17.14
N ALA A 104 17.46 3.68 18.44
CA ALA A 104 16.12 3.40 18.94
C ALA A 104 15.28 4.69 19.00
N ASP A 105 13.97 4.57 18.77
CA ASP A 105 13.05 5.69 18.98
C ASP A 105 12.51 5.69 20.42
N HIS A 106 12.31 4.50 20.98
CA HIS A 106 11.81 4.29 22.34
C HIS A 106 12.64 3.23 23.06
N VAL A 107 13.06 3.49 24.29
CA VAL A 107 13.85 2.57 25.12
C VAL A 107 13.17 2.33 26.45
N LEU A 108 12.88 1.07 26.76
CA LEU A 108 12.35 0.61 28.04
C LEU A 108 13.40 -0.26 28.73
N ILE A 109 13.86 0.17 29.89
CA ILE A 109 14.81 -0.58 30.73
C ILE A 109 14.04 -1.30 31.83
N THR A 110 14.20 -2.61 31.95
CA THR A 110 13.62 -3.40 33.05
C THR A 110 14.59 -3.55 34.22
N ASP A 111 14.12 -4.19 35.29
CA ASP A 111 14.97 -4.65 36.38
C ASP A 111 16.18 -5.45 35.91
N ILE A 112 17.28 -5.33 36.65
CA ILE A 112 18.54 -6.05 36.37
C ILE A 112 18.30 -7.54 36.58
N TYR A 113 18.60 -8.34 35.56
CA TYR A 113 18.62 -9.79 35.71
C TYR A 113 19.87 -10.22 36.48
N ALA A 114 19.69 -10.52 37.76
CA ALA A 114 20.76 -10.84 38.69
C ALA A 114 21.52 -12.15 38.33
N ALA A 115 20.90 -13.07 37.59
CA ALA A 115 21.38 -14.43 37.37
C ALA A 115 21.70 -15.17 38.69
N ARG A 116 22.96 -15.15 39.15
CA ARG A 116 23.41 -15.74 40.42
C ARG A 116 23.92 -14.70 41.43
N GLU A 117 23.90 -13.41 41.08
CA GLU A 117 24.39 -12.33 41.93
C GLU A 117 23.35 -11.91 42.99
N ARG A 118 23.84 -11.34 44.08
CA ARG A 118 23.03 -10.61 45.05
C ARG A 118 23.31 -9.13 44.86
N ASP A 119 22.29 -8.31 45.04
CA ASP A 119 22.45 -6.86 44.96
C ASP A 119 23.26 -6.36 46.17
N THR A 120 24.56 -6.20 45.96
CA THR A 120 25.52 -5.70 46.96
C THR A 120 26.31 -4.50 46.44
N LEU A 121 26.04 -4.06 45.21
CA LEU A 121 26.86 -3.09 44.49
C LEU A 121 26.18 -1.73 44.35
N GLY A 122 24.92 -1.60 44.79
CA GLY A 122 24.18 -0.34 44.83
C GLY A 122 23.85 0.24 43.46
N VAL A 123 23.86 -0.60 42.41
CA VAL A 123 23.51 -0.21 41.04
C VAL A 123 22.09 -0.68 40.73
N ALA A 124 21.28 0.21 40.20
CA ALA A 124 19.90 -0.04 39.83
C ALA A 124 19.69 0.15 38.33
N ALA A 125 18.63 -0.47 37.79
CA ALA A 125 18.23 -0.26 36.39
C ALA A 125 17.89 1.21 36.09
N SER A 126 17.42 1.96 37.10
CA SER A 126 17.19 3.41 37.00
C SER A 126 18.46 4.20 36.69
N ASP A 127 19.63 3.71 37.09
CA ASP A 127 20.90 4.40 36.85
C ASP A 127 21.24 4.37 35.35
N LEU A 128 20.87 3.29 34.63
CA LEU A 128 20.99 3.26 33.17
C LEU A 128 20.10 4.31 32.51
N VAL A 129 18.88 4.51 33.02
CA VAL A 129 17.97 5.54 32.47
C VAL A 129 18.52 6.94 32.70
N GLN A 130 19.16 7.20 33.85
CA GLN A 130 19.84 8.46 34.11
C GLN A 130 21.00 8.70 33.14
N VAL A 131 21.75 7.65 32.81
CA VAL A 131 22.86 7.71 31.86
C VAL A 131 22.35 7.93 30.42
N LEU A 132 21.13 7.47 30.13
CA LEU A 132 20.42 7.72 28.87
C LEU A 132 19.60 9.02 28.88
N ALA A 133 19.87 9.96 29.79
CA ALA A 133 19.09 11.21 29.88
C ALA A 133 19.09 12.08 28.61
N SER A 134 20.09 11.91 27.73
CA SER A 134 20.13 12.56 26.42
C SER A 134 19.27 11.88 25.35
N HIS A 135 18.82 10.64 25.59
CA HIS A 135 17.96 9.90 24.69
C HIS A 135 16.54 10.51 24.71
N PRO A 136 15.90 10.73 23.54
CA PRO A 136 14.62 11.43 23.47
C PRO A 136 13.49 10.72 24.22
N ASP A 137 13.55 9.39 24.31
CA ASP A 137 12.56 8.60 25.03
C ASP A 137 13.13 7.32 25.66
N ALA A 138 13.83 7.46 26.79
CA ALA A 138 14.30 6.33 27.61
C ALA A 138 13.58 6.32 28.96
N ARG A 139 12.99 5.18 29.34
CA ARG A 139 12.18 5.04 30.56
C ARG A 139 12.52 3.76 31.32
N TYR A 140 12.38 3.84 32.64
CA TYR A 140 12.39 2.65 33.48
C TYR A 140 11.00 2.03 33.49
N ALA A 141 10.93 0.73 33.18
CA ALA A 141 9.69 -0.02 33.03
C ALA A 141 9.39 -0.93 34.24
N GLY A 142 10.29 -1.02 35.22
CA GLY A 142 10.15 -1.93 36.35
C GLY A 142 10.33 -3.39 35.95
N ASN A 143 9.44 -4.25 36.45
CA ASN A 143 9.47 -5.68 36.18
C ASN A 143 8.95 -6.01 34.76
N LEU A 144 9.07 -7.29 34.37
CA LEU A 144 8.68 -7.75 33.04
C LEU A 144 7.17 -7.58 32.74
N ASP A 145 6.30 -7.65 33.76
CA ASP A 145 4.86 -7.48 33.58
C ASP A 145 4.51 -6.02 33.28
N ALA A 146 5.04 -5.09 34.07
CA ALA A 146 4.85 -3.65 33.86
C ALA A 146 5.43 -3.19 32.50
N ALA A 147 6.56 -3.78 32.08
CA ALA A 147 7.10 -3.56 30.74
C ALA A 147 6.18 -4.09 29.63
N THR A 148 5.60 -5.28 29.82
CA THR A 148 4.63 -5.87 28.88
C THR A 148 3.42 -4.96 28.71
N ASP A 149 2.85 -4.47 29.81
CA ASP A 149 1.68 -3.58 29.79
C ASP A 149 1.99 -2.24 29.11
N THR A 150 3.16 -1.67 29.42
CA THR A 150 3.63 -0.43 28.79
C THR A 150 3.78 -0.60 27.27
N LEU A 151 4.37 -1.71 26.83
CA LEU A 151 4.53 -2.01 25.40
C LEU A 151 3.17 -2.23 24.72
N LEU A 152 2.27 -3.00 25.32
CA LEU A 152 0.92 -3.22 24.79
C LEU A 152 0.10 -1.92 24.71
N ALA A 153 0.35 -0.94 25.57
CA ALA A 153 -0.30 0.37 25.51
C ALA A 153 0.37 1.33 24.52
N GLY A 154 1.69 1.21 24.31
CA GLY A 154 2.50 2.12 23.52
C GLY A 154 2.65 1.76 22.04
N LEU A 155 2.80 0.47 21.71
CA LEU A 155 3.06 0.00 20.35
C LEU A 155 1.91 0.35 19.39
N ARG A 156 2.26 0.68 18.15
CA ARG A 156 1.34 1.03 17.07
C ARG A 156 1.64 0.23 15.80
N ALA A 157 0.64 0.11 14.93
CA ALA A 157 0.80 -0.50 13.62
C ALA A 157 1.93 0.18 12.82
N GLY A 158 2.89 -0.62 12.36
CA GLY A 158 4.10 -0.16 11.69
C GLY A 158 5.34 -0.18 12.58
N ASP A 159 5.22 -0.41 13.89
CA ASP A 159 6.36 -0.45 14.81
C ASP A 159 7.15 -1.76 14.73
N VAL A 160 8.37 -1.73 15.27
CA VAL A 160 9.18 -2.93 15.54
C VAL A 160 9.58 -2.92 17.00
N LEU A 161 9.28 -4.00 17.73
CA LEU A 161 9.79 -4.24 19.07
C LEU A 161 11.01 -5.15 19.01
N LEU A 162 12.11 -4.72 19.62
CA LEU A 162 13.31 -5.52 19.86
C LEU A 162 13.45 -5.81 21.35
N THR A 163 13.46 -7.08 21.74
CA THR A 163 13.86 -7.50 23.08
C THR A 163 15.34 -7.83 23.10
N LEU A 164 16.08 -7.17 23.99
CA LEU A 164 17.53 -7.29 24.13
C LEU A 164 17.87 -7.69 25.58
N GLY A 165 18.74 -8.68 25.73
CA GLY A 165 19.28 -9.05 27.03
C GLY A 165 19.71 -10.51 27.09
N ALA A 166 20.28 -10.91 28.21
CA ALA A 166 20.76 -12.27 28.44
C ALA A 166 19.90 -13.09 29.41
N GLY A 167 18.95 -12.45 30.09
CA GLY A 167 18.01 -13.09 31.01
C GLY A 167 16.70 -13.51 30.34
N ASP A 168 15.62 -13.41 31.10
CA ASP A 168 14.24 -13.75 30.76
C ASP A 168 13.45 -12.60 30.11
N GLY A 169 14.11 -11.47 29.80
CA GLY A 169 13.48 -10.35 29.08
C GLY A 169 12.91 -10.74 27.71
N ASN A 170 13.39 -11.83 27.09
CA ASN A 170 12.81 -12.39 25.86
C ASN A 170 11.35 -12.87 26.05
N GLN A 171 10.94 -13.20 27.27
CA GLN A 171 9.56 -13.56 27.58
C GLN A 171 8.60 -12.39 27.33
N VAL A 172 9.05 -11.14 27.51
CA VAL A 172 8.21 -9.97 27.24
C VAL A 172 7.84 -9.92 25.76
N GLY A 173 8.78 -10.20 24.85
CA GLY A 173 8.49 -10.29 23.42
C GLY A 173 7.41 -11.32 23.10
N GLN A 174 7.47 -12.50 23.74
CA GLN A 174 6.45 -13.54 23.58
C GLN A 174 5.09 -13.14 24.18
N ARG A 175 5.08 -12.51 25.36
CA ARG A 175 3.84 -12.05 26.02
C ARG A 175 3.17 -10.93 25.24
N VAL A 176 3.93 -9.97 24.73
CA VAL A 176 3.42 -8.91 23.86
C VAL A 176 2.86 -9.51 22.57
N LEU A 177 3.56 -10.46 21.92
CA LEU A 177 3.05 -11.14 20.73
C LEU A 177 1.70 -11.81 21.01
N ALA A 178 1.60 -12.58 22.11
CA ALA A 178 0.37 -13.24 22.50
C ALA A 178 -0.76 -12.24 22.80
N GLY A 179 -0.47 -11.14 23.49
CA GLY A 179 -1.42 -10.06 23.76
C GLY A 179 -1.93 -9.39 22.48
N LEU A 180 -1.05 -9.12 21.53
CA LEU A 180 -1.42 -8.58 20.21
C LEU A 180 -2.26 -9.58 19.40
N GLN A 181 -1.92 -10.86 19.43
CA GLN A 181 -2.70 -11.91 18.78
C GLN A 181 -4.11 -12.04 19.40
N ALA A 182 -4.23 -12.00 20.73
CA ALA A 182 -5.52 -12.01 21.41
C ALA A 182 -6.38 -10.80 21.03
N ARG A 183 -5.79 -9.61 20.93
CA ARG A 183 -6.47 -8.41 20.43
C ARG A 183 -6.95 -8.57 18.99
N ALA A 184 -6.12 -9.13 18.11
CA ALA A 184 -6.49 -9.37 16.72
C ALA A 184 -7.65 -10.37 16.60
N VAL A 185 -7.65 -11.45 17.39
CA VAL A 185 -8.75 -12.44 17.43
C VAL A 185 -10.03 -11.79 17.93
N SER A 186 -9.96 -10.99 19.01
CA SER A 186 -11.12 -10.26 19.52
C SER A 186 -11.69 -9.29 18.48
N ALA A 187 -10.83 -8.49 17.83
CA ALA A 187 -11.24 -7.60 16.75
C ALA A 187 -11.88 -8.35 15.58
N ALA A 188 -11.32 -9.50 15.18
CA ALA A 188 -11.86 -10.32 14.10
C ALA A 188 -13.20 -11.00 14.44
N SER A 189 -13.51 -11.21 15.72
CA SER A 189 -14.78 -11.78 16.18
C SER A 189 -15.95 -10.79 16.14
N ALA A 190 -15.67 -9.48 16.14
CA ALA A 190 -16.67 -8.44 15.99
C ALA A 190 -17.24 -8.38 14.56
N SER A 191 -18.51 -8.03 14.45
CA SER A 191 -19.16 -7.77 13.16
C SER A 191 -18.44 -6.65 12.41
N LEU A 192 -18.58 -6.62 11.08
CA LEU A 192 -17.97 -5.54 10.28
C LEU A 192 -18.48 -4.16 10.70
N ALA A 193 -19.76 -4.05 11.05
CA ALA A 193 -20.36 -2.79 11.50
C ALA A 193 -19.70 -2.27 12.78
N GLU A 194 -19.51 -3.12 13.80
CA GLU A 194 -18.84 -2.76 15.05
C GLU A 194 -17.38 -2.33 14.80
N ARG A 195 -16.67 -3.05 13.91
CA ARG A 195 -15.31 -2.66 13.53
C ARG A 195 -15.26 -1.33 12.80
N CYS A 196 -16.24 -1.05 11.94
CA CYS A 196 -16.40 0.25 11.28
C CYS A 196 -16.67 1.38 12.30
N ASP A 197 -17.46 1.13 13.34
CA ASP A 197 -17.72 2.12 14.41
C ASP A 197 -16.44 2.52 15.15
N VAL A 198 -15.63 1.50 15.52
CA VAL A 198 -14.34 1.71 16.16
C VAL A 198 -13.36 2.42 15.21
N LEU A 199 -13.32 2.01 13.93
CA LEU A 199 -12.47 2.63 12.92
C LEU A 199 -12.80 4.11 12.72
N ALA A 200 -14.08 4.43 12.57
CA ALA A 200 -14.54 5.81 12.39
C ALA A 200 -14.09 6.69 13.57
N SER A 201 -14.26 6.20 14.80
CA SER A 201 -13.86 6.91 16.02
C SER A 201 -12.35 7.15 16.07
N ARG A 202 -11.55 6.12 15.75
CA ARG A 202 -10.08 6.22 15.76
C ARG A 202 -9.53 7.13 14.67
N ILE A 203 -10.11 7.08 13.46
CA ILE A 203 -9.73 7.99 12.38
C ILE A 203 -9.97 9.44 12.83
N ALA A 204 -11.15 9.76 13.35
CA ALA A 204 -11.47 11.12 13.80
C ALA A 204 -10.50 11.60 14.89
N GLN A 205 -10.24 10.77 15.89
CA GLN A 205 -9.35 11.12 17.00
C GLN A 205 -7.87 11.27 16.60
N GLN A 206 -7.35 10.39 15.73
CA GLN A 206 -5.92 10.35 15.42
C GLN A 206 -5.52 11.24 14.24
N THR A 207 -6.45 11.52 13.33
CA THR A 207 -6.15 12.25 12.09
C THR A 207 -6.91 13.57 11.96
N GLY A 208 -7.93 13.81 12.81
CA GLY A 208 -8.81 14.96 12.72
C GLY A 208 -9.76 14.94 11.52
N LEU A 209 -9.81 13.83 10.77
CA LEU A 209 -10.66 13.72 9.57
C LEU A 209 -12.13 13.51 9.95
N ALA A 210 -13.01 14.17 9.20
CA ALA A 210 -14.44 13.88 9.24
C ALA A 210 -14.73 12.53 8.56
N VAL A 211 -15.44 11.65 9.26
CA VAL A 211 -15.88 10.34 8.74
C VAL A 211 -17.35 10.39 8.40
N ARG A 212 -17.68 10.20 7.12
CA ARG A 212 -19.06 10.15 6.63
C ARG A 212 -19.52 8.70 6.55
N ARG A 213 -20.78 8.46 6.90
CA ARG A 213 -21.43 7.14 6.83
C ARG A 213 -22.41 7.11 5.67
N ASP A 214 -22.56 5.93 5.07
CA ASP A 214 -23.50 5.67 3.98
C ASP A 214 -23.36 6.69 2.81
N GLU A 215 -22.13 7.13 2.55
CA GLU A 215 -21.86 8.18 1.57
C GLU A 215 -22.02 7.63 0.16
N SER A 216 -22.93 8.21 -0.63
CA SER A 216 -23.17 7.79 -2.01
C SER A 216 -21.93 7.99 -2.89
N LEU A 217 -21.44 6.90 -3.48
CA LEU A 217 -20.30 6.94 -4.38
C LEU A 217 -20.62 7.58 -5.74
N ALA A 218 -21.90 7.73 -6.10
CA ALA A 218 -22.32 8.54 -7.24
C ALA A 218 -21.82 10.00 -7.16
N ASN A 219 -21.61 10.54 -5.95
CA ASN A 219 -21.07 11.89 -5.78
C ASN A 219 -19.55 11.97 -6.08
N HIS A 220 -18.87 10.83 -6.18
CA HIS A 220 -17.41 10.72 -6.26
C HIS A 220 -16.93 10.00 -7.53
N THR A 221 -17.84 9.72 -8.47
CA THR A 221 -17.53 9.09 -9.76
C THR A 221 -17.91 10.00 -10.93
N THR A 222 -17.16 9.95 -12.03
CA THR A 222 -17.50 10.79 -13.21
C THR A 222 -18.76 10.31 -13.92
N MET A 223 -19.11 9.02 -13.78
CA MET A 223 -20.36 8.46 -14.29
C MET A 223 -21.57 8.85 -13.43
N ARG A 224 -21.35 9.31 -12.20
CA ARG A 224 -22.39 9.61 -11.21
C ARG A 224 -23.30 8.42 -10.91
N VAL A 225 -22.68 7.27 -10.76
CA VAL A 225 -23.31 5.98 -10.43
C VAL A 225 -22.51 5.33 -9.31
N GLY A 226 -23.20 4.69 -8.38
CA GLY A 226 -22.60 3.96 -7.26
C GLY A 226 -23.40 4.11 -5.97
N GLY A 227 -23.61 2.97 -5.29
CA GLY A 227 -24.26 2.89 -3.99
C GLY A 227 -23.43 3.51 -2.84
N PRO A 228 -23.87 3.34 -1.58
CA PRO A 228 -23.22 3.94 -0.42
C PRO A 228 -21.93 3.21 -0.01
N ALA A 229 -20.93 3.97 0.45
CA ALA A 229 -19.81 3.42 1.22
C ALA A 229 -20.15 3.39 2.72
N ASP A 230 -19.85 2.29 3.44
CA ASP A 230 -20.09 2.22 4.88
C ASP A 230 -19.42 3.40 5.61
N LEU A 231 -18.14 3.62 5.30
CA LEU A 231 -17.35 4.75 5.76
C LEU A 231 -16.68 5.44 4.57
N PHE A 232 -16.70 6.77 4.59
CA PHE A 232 -16.01 7.59 3.60
C PHE A 232 -15.23 8.72 4.27
N ILE A 233 -13.97 8.87 3.87
CA ILE A 233 -13.10 9.99 4.28
C ILE A 233 -12.44 10.62 3.06
N THR A 234 -12.07 11.90 3.20
CA THR A 234 -11.21 12.60 2.24
C THR A 234 -9.90 12.94 2.91
N VAL A 235 -8.77 12.54 2.31
CA VAL A 235 -7.43 12.83 2.84
C VAL A 235 -6.74 13.88 1.98
N ASN A 236 -6.08 14.85 2.61
CA ASN A 236 -5.32 15.90 1.90
C ASN A 236 -3.81 15.76 2.09
N GLU A 237 -3.39 14.92 3.02
CA GLU A 237 -1.98 14.65 3.30
C GLU A 237 -1.67 13.15 3.25
N THR A 238 -0.52 12.79 2.71
CA THR A 238 -0.09 11.40 2.60
C THR A 238 0.02 10.70 3.96
N VAL A 239 0.36 11.43 5.04
CA VAL A 239 0.40 10.88 6.40
C VAL A 239 -0.99 10.43 6.88
N GLN A 240 -2.04 11.19 6.57
CA GLN A 240 -3.42 10.86 6.89
C GLN A 240 -3.89 9.60 6.14
N LEU A 241 -3.53 9.50 4.84
CA LEU A 241 -3.82 8.33 4.02
C LEU A 241 -3.20 7.05 4.62
N ILE A 242 -1.91 7.10 4.96
CA ILE A 242 -1.19 5.96 5.55
C ILE A 242 -1.81 5.59 6.91
N ALA A 243 -2.08 6.57 7.77
CA ALA A 243 -2.68 6.34 9.07
C ALA A 243 -4.06 5.66 8.97
N ALA A 244 -4.95 6.16 8.10
CA ALA A 244 -6.28 5.58 7.91
C ALA A 244 -6.22 4.14 7.39
N LEU A 245 -5.33 3.83 6.44
CA LEU A 245 -5.17 2.48 5.90
C LEU A 245 -4.56 1.51 6.93
N ARG A 246 -3.63 1.97 7.76
CA ARG A 246 -3.08 1.16 8.87
C ARG A 246 -4.13 0.85 9.93
N LEU A 247 -4.95 1.84 10.30
CA LEU A 247 -6.06 1.65 11.23
C LEU A 247 -7.09 0.65 10.69
N ALA A 248 -7.45 0.77 9.42
CA ALA A 248 -8.36 -0.17 8.78
C ALA A 248 -7.79 -1.59 8.79
N ARG A 249 -6.50 -1.77 8.49
CA ARG A 249 -5.80 -3.06 8.58
C ARG A 249 -5.81 -3.61 10.01
N GLU A 250 -5.47 -2.80 11.00
CA GLU A 250 -5.45 -3.19 12.41
C GLU A 250 -6.80 -3.72 12.89
N LEU A 251 -7.88 -3.05 12.47
CA LEU A 251 -9.25 -3.44 12.79
C LEU A 251 -9.85 -4.44 11.79
N VAL A 252 -9.07 -4.94 10.83
CA VAL A 252 -9.50 -5.91 9.81
C VAL A 252 -10.70 -5.40 8.99
N VAL A 253 -10.81 -4.08 8.81
CA VAL A 253 -11.82 -3.45 7.97
C VAL A 253 -11.29 -3.33 6.54
N PRO A 254 -11.99 -3.85 5.52
CA PRO A 254 -11.62 -3.65 4.13
C PRO A 254 -11.53 -2.15 3.82
N ALA A 255 -10.46 -1.74 3.13
CA ALA A 255 -10.28 -0.35 2.74
C ALA A 255 -9.87 -0.25 1.27
N MET A 256 -10.34 0.79 0.60
CA MET A 256 -9.95 1.11 -0.75
C MET A 256 -9.67 2.60 -0.92
N VAL A 257 -8.74 2.92 -1.83
CA VAL A 257 -8.43 4.29 -2.19
C VAL A 257 -9.13 4.65 -3.50
N LEU A 258 -9.89 5.73 -3.47
CA LEU A 258 -10.59 6.29 -4.61
C LEU A 258 -9.78 7.47 -5.17
N GLY A 259 -9.39 7.35 -6.44
CA GLY A 259 -8.85 8.46 -7.23
C GLY A 259 -9.98 9.34 -7.76
N GLY A 260 -9.92 9.71 -9.04
CA GLY A 260 -10.94 10.56 -9.68
C GLY A 260 -12.24 9.84 -10.06
N GLY A 261 -12.43 8.57 -9.70
CA GLY A 261 -13.64 7.80 -10.00
C GLY A 261 -14.02 7.72 -11.49
N SER A 262 -13.02 7.82 -12.39
CA SER A 262 -13.24 8.00 -13.83
C SER A 262 -13.13 6.75 -14.69
N ASN A 263 -12.88 5.60 -14.07
CA ASN A 263 -12.70 4.31 -14.74
C ASN A 263 -13.24 3.16 -13.86
N ALA A 264 -14.33 3.41 -13.14
CA ALA A 264 -14.95 2.46 -12.23
C ALA A 264 -16.47 2.52 -12.29
N LEU A 265 -17.10 1.37 -12.14
CA LEU A 265 -18.53 1.20 -11.92
C LEU A 265 -18.72 0.59 -10.53
N PHE A 266 -19.26 1.38 -9.60
CA PHE A 266 -19.57 0.90 -8.27
C PHE A 266 -20.94 0.25 -8.24
N SER A 267 -21.06 -0.90 -7.56
CA SER A 267 -22.35 -1.59 -7.36
C SER A 267 -23.38 -0.67 -6.70
N ASP A 268 -24.65 -0.89 -7.02
CA ASP A 268 -25.77 -0.23 -6.33
C ASP A 268 -25.84 -0.62 -4.84
N GLY A 269 -25.32 -1.81 -4.47
CA GLY A 269 -25.12 -2.23 -3.08
C GLY A 269 -23.97 -1.49 -2.37
N GLY A 270 -23.18 -0.72 -3.11
CA GLY A 270 -22.14 0.14 -2.58
C GLY A 270 -20.87 -0.62 -2.18
N VAL A 271 -20.11 -0.06 -1.22
CA VAL A 271 -18.81 -0.59 -0.78
C VAL A 271 -18.81 -0.82 0.72
N ARG A 272 -18.44 -2.04 1.13
CA ARG A 272 -18.28 -2.39 2.54
C ARG A 272 -16.93 -1.93 3.07
N GLY A 273 -16.90 -1.43 4.31
CA GLY A 273 -15.69 -0.89 4.95
C GLY A 273 -15.38 0.56 4.58
N LEU A 274 -14.10 0.88 4.43
CA LEU A 274 -13.60 2.25 4.27
C LEU A 274 -13.29 2.62 2.82
N VAL A 275 -13.88 3.69 2.31
CA VAL A 275 -13.45 4.38 1.09
C VAL A 275 -12.69 5.65 1.43
N VAL A 276 -11.47 5.76 0.91
CA VAL A 276 -10.58 6.92 1.11
C VAL A 276 -10.46 7.69 -0.20
N ALA A 277 -11.13 8.84 -0.31
CA ALA A 277 -10.92 9.76 -1.43
C ALA A 277 -9.60 10.51 -1.26
N ASN A 278 -8.69 10.29 -2.21
CA ASN A 278 -7.35 10.83 -2.15
C ASN A 278 -7.26 12.21 -2.81
N ALA A 279 -7.12 13.25 -1.99
CA ALA A 279 -6.94 14.63 -2.42
C ALA A 279 -5.52 15.16 -2.13
N CYS A 280 -4.53 14.28 -1.88
CA CYS A 280 -3.11 14.65 -1.81
C CYS A 280 -2.62 15.07 -3.20
N ARG A 281 -2.28 16.35 -3.38
CA ARG A 281 -2.15 17.01 -4.70
C ARG A 281 -0.84 17.78 -4.91
N SER A 282 0.18 17.50 -4.10
CA SER A 282 1.49 18.14 -4.23
C SER A 282 2.17 17.70 -5.53
N VAL A 283 2.80 18.66 -6.20
CA VAL A 283 3.59 18.44 -7.42
C VAL A 283 4.90 19.22 -7.28
N ALA A 284 6.02 18.59 -7.62
CA ALA A 284 7.33 19.21 -7.58
C ALA A 284 8.15 18.81 -8.81
N GLN A 285 9.06 19.70 -9.22
CA GLN A 285 10.09 19.42 -10.20
C GLN A 285 11.40 19.18 -9.46
N HIS A 286 12.05 18.06 -9.74
CA HIS A 286 13.36 17.69 -9.21
C HIS A 286 14.36 17.58 -10.35
N GLU A 287 15.63 17.93 -10.09
CA GLU A 287 16.76 17.72 -11.01
C GLU A 287 16.47 18.16 -12.46
N GLY A 288 15.70 19.24 -12.62
CA GLY A 288 15.32 19.85 -13.90
C GLY A 288 14.36 19.05 -14.78
N GLN A 289 14.47 17.73 -14.86
CA GLN A 289 13.71 16.91 -15.82
C GLN A 289 12.87 15.80 -15.17
N VAL A 290 12.86 15.72 -13.84
CA VAL A 290 12.01 14.78 -13.10
C VAL A 290 10.82 15.54 -12.53
N VAL A 291 9.62 15.06 -12.84
CA VAL A 291 8.38 15.58 -12.24
C VAL A 291 7.87 14.57 -11.23
N TRP A 292 7.77 14.97 -9.97
CA TRP A 292 7.16 14.18 -8.91
C TRP A 292 5.75 14.69 -8.61
N ALA A 293 4.82 13.78 -8.39
CA ALA A 293 3.42 14.09 -8.10
C ALA A 293 2.81 13.09 -7.12
N GLU A 294 2.04 13.59 -6.16
CA GLU A 294 1.18 12.75 -5.32
C GLU A 294 0.09 12.05 -6.15
N SER A 295 -0.34 10.89 -5.69
CA SER A 295 -1.29 10.03 -6.38
C SER A 295 -2.70 10.63 -6.54
N GLY A 296 -3.06 11.64 -5.75
CA GLY A 296 -4.32 12.39 -5.85
C GLY A 296 -4.27 13.56 -6.84
N VAL A 297 -3.10 13.86 -7.43
CA VAL A 297 -2.95 14.90 -8.46
C VAL A 297 -3.80 14.57 -9.69
N ASN A 298 -4.54 15.55 -10.21
CA ASN A 298 -5.29 15.41 -11.45
C ASN A 298 -4.32 15.21 -12.63
N LEU A 299 -4.50 14.15 -13.41
CA LEU A 299 -3.55 13.77 -14.46
C LEU A 299 -3.45 14.84 -15.56
N ALA A 300 -4.58 15.34 -16.04
CA ALA A 300 -4.59 16.42 -17.04
C ALA A 300 -3.93 17.71 -16.51
N GLY A 301 -4.11 18.01 -15.22
CA GLY A 301 -3.43 19.11 -14.54
C GLY A 301 -1.91 18.92 -14.50
N LEU A 302 -1.42 17.70 -14.23
CA LEU A 302 -0.01 17.37 -14.24
C LEU A 302 0.63 17.59 -15.62
N GLY A 303 -0.03 17.12 -16.69
CA GLY A 303 0.44 17.34 -18.07
C GLY A 303 0.61 18.82 -18.40
N ARG A 304 -0.39 19.66 -18.06
CA ARG A 304 -0.30 21.12 -18.23
C ARG A 304 0.81 21.74 -17.38
N GLN A 305 1.01 21.26 -16.16
CA GLN A 305 2.07 21.76 -15.28
C GLN A 305 3.46 21.44 -15.84
N ALA A 306 3.68 20.22 -16.33
CA ALA A 306 4.94 19.83 -16.96
C ALA A 306 5.27 20.71 -18.17
N MET A 307 4.28 20.98 -19.03
CA MET A 307 4.45 21.88 -20.18
C MET A 307 4.83 23.30 -19.76
N ARG A 308 4.23 23.84 -18.69
CA ARG A 308 4.60 25.16 -18.14
C ARG A 308 6.03 25.22 -17.61
N TRP A 309 6.59 24.07 -17.22
CA TRP A 309 8.00 23.94 -16.86
C TRP A 309 8.91 23.67 -18.06
N GLY A 310 8.39 23.70 -19.29
CA GLY A 310 9.15 23.42 -20.50
C GLY A 310 9.50 21.93 -20.64
N LEU A 311 8.73 21.04 -20.03
CA LEU A 311 8.97 19.60 -20.03
C LEU A 311 7.94 18.83 -20.89
N SER A 312 8.47 18.05 -21.83
CA SER A 312 7.77 17.19 -22.79
C SER A 312 7.70 15.73 -22.34
N GLY A 313 6.62 15.04 -22.67
CA GLY A 313 6.35 13.63 -22.40
C GLY A 313 4.95 13.35 -21.83
N LEU A 314 4.24 14.36 -21.31
CA LEU A 314 2.90 14.22 -20.70
C LEU A 314 1.79 15.01 -21.42
N GLU A 315 2.06 15.57 -22.58
CA GLU A 315 1.11 16.36 -23.38
C GLU A 315 -0.13 15.54 -23.74
N TRP A 316 0.04 14.24 -24.01
CA TRP A 316 -1.06 13.32 -24.31
C TRP A 316 -2.12 13.24 -23.21
N CYS A 317 -1.73 13.47 -21.95
CA CYS A 317 -2.60 13.26 -20.80
C CYS A 317 -3.49 14.48 -20.47
N VAL A 318 -3.31 15.63 -21.14
CA VAL A 318 -4.11 16.86 -20.90
C VAL A 318 -5.62 16.69 -21.15
N SER A 319 -5.98 15.60 -21.81
CA SER A 319 -7.36 15.22 -22.15
C SER A 319 -7.84 13.96 -21.40
N VAL A 320 -7.04 13.39 -20.51
CA VAL A 320 -7.36 12.14 -19.80
C VAL A 320 -7.86 12.46 -18.38
N PRO A 321 -9.11 12.10 -18.01
CA PRO A 321 -9.63 12.31 -16.67
C PRO A 321 -9.00 11.33 -15.66
N GLY A 322 -9.11 11.67 -14.38
CA GLY A 322 -8.62 10.84 -13.29
C GLY A 322 -7.39 11.43 -12.60
N THR A 323 -6.76 10.61 -11.77
CA THR A 323 -5.59 11.00 -10.96
C THR A 323 -4.36 10.20 -11.33
N VAL A 324 -3.19 10.70 -10.94
CA VAL A 324 -1.89 10.03 -11.13
C VAL A 324 -1.90 8.60 -10.60
N GLY A 325 -2.45 8.34 -9.41
CA GLY A 325 -2.50 7.00 -8.83
C GLY A 325 -3.32 6.01 -9.69
N GLY A 326 -4.51 6.43 -10.13
CA GLY A 326 -5.32 5.62 -11.04
C GLY A 326 -4.65 5.39 -12.40
N ALA A 327 -3.95 6.40 -12.91
CA ALA A 327 -3.21 6.33 -14.16
C ALA A 327 -2.05 5.31 -14.08
N VAL A 328 -1.28 5.34 -12.99
CA VAL A 328 -0.18 4.40 -12.71
C VAL A 328 -0.70 2.96 -12.59
N ILE A 329 -1.84 2.75 -11.93
CA ILE A 329 -2.46 1.42 -11.85
C ILE A 329 -2.90 0.95 -13.25
N GLY A 330 -3.59 1.82 -14.00
CA GLY A 330 -4.21 1.46 -15.28
C GLY A 330 -3.25 1.39 -16.47
N ASN A 331 -2.02 1.88 -16.34
CA ASN A 331 -1.20 2.29 -17.49
C ASN A 331 -2.01 3.17 -18.45
N ALA A 332 -2.55 4.28 -17.92
CA ALA A 332 -3.33 5.20 -18.73
C ALA A 332 -2.52 5.69 -19.93
N GLY A 333 -3.18 5.92 -21.05
CA GLY A 333 -2.53 6.38 -22.28
C GLY A 333 -3.53 6.91 -23.28
N ALA A 334 -3.10 7.84 -24.12
CA ALA A 334 -3.88 8.42 -25.20
C ALA A 334 -2.90 8.97 -26.25
N HIS A 335 -3.36 9.19 -27.49
CA HIS A 335 -2.60 9.91 -28.52
C HIS A 335 -1.16 9.38 -28.74
N GLY A 336 -0.97 8.06 -28.61
CA GLY A 336 0.34 7.42 -28.78
C GLY A 336 1.27 7.44 -27.56
N GLY A 337 0.90 8.10 -26.46
CA GLY A 337 1.65 8.10 -25.20
C GLY A 337 0.93 7.36 -24.06
N SER A 338 1.69 7.01 -23.04
CA SER A 338 1.23 6.29 -21.85
C SER A 338 2.07 6.58 -20.61
N ILE A 339 1.57 6.16 -19.44
CA ILE A 339 2.33 6.26 -18.19
C ILE A 339 3.65 5.49 -18.26
N ALA A 340 3.66 4.32 -18.89
CA ALA A 340 4.85 3.49 -19.01
C ALA A 340 6.02 4.17 -19.75
N ASP A 341 5.74 5.12 -20.64
CA ASP A 341 6.77 5.80 -21.45
C ASP A 341 7.63 6.76 -20.64
N ASN A 342 7.10 7.28 -19.52
CA ASN A 342 7.75 8.31 -18.72
C ASN A 342 7.88 7.96 -17.23
N LEU A 343 7.21 6.93 -16.73
CA LEU A 343 7.34 6.56 -15.31
C LEU A 343 8.77 6.14 -15.00
N LEU A 344 9.39 6.79 -14.02
CA LEU A 344 10.69 6.39 -13.47
C LEU A 344 10.46 5.42 -12.31
N ARG A 345 9.66 5.84 -11.34
CA ARG A 345 9.33 5.07 -10.13
C ARG A 345 8.07 5.58 -9.45
N ALA A 346 7.54 4.81 -8.52
CA ALA A 346 6.43 5.23 -7.66
C ALA A 346 6.63 4.74 -6.22
N THR A 347 6.25 5.58 -5.27
CA THR A 347 6.20 5.21 -3.86
C THR A 347 4.88 4.51 -3.58
N VAL A 348 4.94 3.35 -2.95
CA VAL A 348 3.76 2.53 -2.64
C VAL A 348 3.70 2.20 -1.15
N LEU A 349 2.48 2.09 -0.62
CA LEU A 349 2.19 1.47 0.67
C LEU A 349 1.80 0.01 0.42
N ASN A 350 2.63 -0.92 0.85
CA ASN A 350 2.36 -2.35 0.71
C ASN A 350 1.23 -2.79 1.64
N PRO A 351 0.58 -3.94 1.35
CA PRO A 351 -0.44 -4.49 2.22
C PRO A 351 0.00 -4.68 3.67
N ASP A 352 1.30 -4.95 3.91
CA ASP A 352 1.94 -5.09 5.22
C ASP A 352 2.24 -3.75 5.92
N GLY A 353 1.73 -2.63 5.42
CA GLY A 353 1.94 -1.30 6.00
C GLY A 353 3.34 -0.73 5.77
N SER A 354 4.25 -1.46 5.11
CA SER A 354 5.58 -0.96 4.74
C SER A 354 5.52 -0.01 3.55
N LEU A 355 6.42 0.97 3.52
CA LEU A 355 6.62 1.84 2.37
C LEU A 355 7.73 1.27 1.50
N ASP A 356 7.49 1.23 0.20
CA ASP A 356 8.46 0.76 -0.80
C ASP A 356 8.51 1.72 -1.98
N GLU A 357 9.59 1.67 -2.74
CA GLU A 357 9.75 2.42 -4.00
C GLU A 357 9.86 1.44 -5.15
N TRP A 358 8.87 1.45 -6.03
CA TRP A 358 8.81 0.54 -7.16
C TRP A 358 9.38 1.23 -8.40
N PRO A 359 10.46 0.70 -9.01
CA PRO A 359 10.87 1.15 -10.33
C PRO A 359 9.80 0.76 -11.37
N ALA A 360 9.71 1.49 -12.46
CA ALA A 360 8.69 1.27 -13.50
C ALA A 360 8.63 -0.18 -14.01
N ALA A 361 9.79 -0.86 -14.14
CA ALA A 361 9.87 -2.25 -14.55
C ALA A 361 9.07 -3.21 -13.65
N ARG A 362 8.92 -2.90 -12.35
CA ARG A 362 8.18 -3.73 -11.38
C ARG A 362 6.66 -3.74 -11.65
N PHE A 363 6.14 -2.71 -12.31
CA PHE A 363 4.72 -2.63 -12.68
C PHE A 363 4.34 -3.55 -13.85
N ARG A 364 5.32 -4.08 -14.60
CA ARG A 364 5.10 -5.02 -15.72
C ARG A 364 3.97 -4.56 -16.66
N TYR A 365 4.10 -3.33 -17.15
CA TYR A 365 3.07 -2.70 -17.94
C TYR A 365 2.76 -3.45 -19.23
N LYS A 366 1.47 -3.50 -19.56
CA LYS A 366 0.90 -3.93 -20.84
C LYS A 366 -0.16 -2.90 -21.25
N TYR A 367 -0.75 -3.08 -22.43
CA TYR A 367 -1.88 -2.25 -22.85
C TYR A 367 -2.99 -2.27 -21.77
N ARG A 368 -3.29 -1.09 -21.20
CA ARG A 368 -4.31 -0.88 -20.15
C ARG A 368 -4.22 -1.79 -18.93
N SER A 369 -3.02 -2.26 -18.62
CA SER A 369 -2.79 -3.23 -17.56
C SER A 369 -1.42 -3.08 -16.89
N SER A 370 -1.37 -3.49 -15.63
CA SER A 370 -0.18 -3.54 -14.79
C SER A 370 -0.29 -4.72 -13.82
N ALA A 371 0.83 -5.05 -13.17
CA ALA A 371 0.88 -6.00 -12.07
C ALA A 371 -0.10 -5.60 -10.94
N LEU A 372 -0.19 -4.30 -10.60
CA LEU A 372 -1.12 -3.82 -9.57
C LEU A 372 -2.58 -3.99 -9.99
N LYS A 373 -2.94 -3.62 -11.23
CA LYS A 373 -4.32 -3.80 -11.73
C LYS A 373 -4.73 -5.27 -11.71
N THR A 374 -3.79 -6.16 -12.03
CA THR A 374 -4.01 -7.62 -11.99
C THR A 374 -4.27 -8.12 -10.57
N LEU A 375 -3.51 -7.64 -9.57
CA LEU A 375 -3.75 -7.99 -8.16
C LEU A 375 -5.14 -7.52 -7.70
N LEU A 376 -5.50 -6.28 -8.01
CA LEU A 376 -6.80 -5.69 -7.66
C LEU A 376 -7.96 -6.46 -8.28
N ARG A 377 -7.88 -6.83 -9.56
CA ARG A 377 -8.92 -7.62 -10.25
C ARG A 377 -9.13 -9.00 -9.64
N ASN A 378 -8.07 -9.60 -9.11
CA ASN A 378 -8.12 -10.92 -8.49
C ASN A 378 -8.53 -10.87 -7.00
N GLY A 379 -9.01 -9.72 -6.50
CA GLY A 379 -9.42 -9.55 -5.10
C GLY A 379 -8.27 -9.68 -4.10
N LYS A 380 -7.01 -9.61 -4.54
CA LYS A 380 -5.84 -9.72 -3.67
C LYS A 380 -5.49 -8.35 -3.10
N SER A 381 -5.01 -8.33 -1.86
CA SER A 381 -4.42 -7.13 -1.27
C SER A 381 -3.28 -6.63 -2.15
N ALA A 382 -3.41 -5.40 -2.64
CA ALA A 382 -2.46 -4.78 -3.55
C ALA A 382 -1.84 -3.54 -2.89
N PRO A 383 -0.57 -3.21 -3.21
CA PRO A 383 0.02 -1.94 -2.80
C PRO A 383 -0.78 -0.73 -3.29
N VAL A 384 -0.88 0.29 -2.44
CA VAL A 384 -1.49 1.58 -2.76
C VAL A 384 -0.41 2.52 -3.30
N VAL A 385 -0.62 3.10 -4.49
CA VAL A 385 0.28 4.13 -5.03
C VAL A 385 0.09 5.43 -4.25
N LEU A 386 1.15 5.95 -3.64
CA LEU A 386 1.13 7.20 -2.89
C LEU A 386 1.61 8.38 -3.72
N SER A 387 2.64 8.19 -4.54
CA SER A 387 3.20 9.20 -5.44
C SER A 387 3.95 8.55 -6.60
N ALA A 388 4.20 9.30 -7.67
CA ALA A 388 4.95 8.87 -8.84
C ALA A 388 5.95 9.94 -9.29
N ALA A 389 7.09 9.48 -9.81
CA ALA A 389 8.10 10.33 -10.45
C ALA A 389 8.20 9.97 -11.94
N PHE A 390 8.20 10.98 -12.79
CA PHE A 390 8.24 10.86 -14.23
C PHE A 390 9.52 11.49 -14.79
N GLN A 391 10.24 10.73 -15.62
CA GLN A 391 11.37 11.24 -16.38
C GLN A 391 10.85 11.88 -17.67
N LEU A 392 11.02 13.18 -17.78
CA LEU A 392 10.61 13.98 -18.94
C LEU A 392 11.85 14.50 -19.68
N LYS A 393 11.62 15.26 -20.75
CA LYS A 393 12.67 15.91 -21.54
C LYS A 393 12.36 17.38 -21.67
N SER A 394 13.37 18.22 -21.79
CA SER A 394 13.17 19.61 -22.21
C SER A 394 12.50 19.64 -23.59
N GLY A 395 11.47 20.46 -23.76
CA GLY A 395 10.69 20.54 -24.98
C GLY A 395 10.36 21.98 -25.37
N ASP A 396 10.02 22.19 -26.64
CA ASP A 396 9.50 23.47 -27.12
C ASP A 396 8.07 23.66 -26.61
N THR A 397 7.88 24.70 -25.78
CA THR A 397 6.58 25.01 -25.17
C THR A 397 5.52 25.30 -26.21
N THR A 398 5.87 25.96 -27.32
CA THR A 398 4.92 26.31 -28.39
C THR A 398 4.38 25.06 -29.09
N ALA A 399 5.27 24.13 -29.44
CA ALA A 399 4.88 22.85 -30.04
C ALA A 399 3.99 22.02 -29.10
N MET A 400 4.37 21.92 -27.82
CA MET A 400 3.59 21.18 -26.82
C MET A 400 2.18 21.77 -26.64
N GLU A 401 2.06 23.10 -26.61
CA GLU A 401 0.77 23.79 -26.53
C GLU A 401 -0.11 23.51 -27.75
N ALA A 402 0.47 23.51 -28.95
CA ALA A 402 -0.25 23.17 -30.18
C ALA A 402 -0.77 21.71 -30.15
N TRP A 403 0.06 20.75 -29.72
CA TRP A 403 -0.36 19.36 -29.56
C TRP A 403 -1.47 19.21 -28.53
N ALA A 404 -1.32 19.83 -27.36
CA ALA A 404 -2.32 19.80 -26.30
C ALA A 404 -3.66 20.39 -26.76
N ALA A 405 -3.64 21.51 -27.50
CA ALA A 405 -4.83 22.10 -28.09
C ALA A 405 -5.51 21.14 -29.09
N GLY A 406 -4.73 20.47 -29.94
CA GLY A 406 -5.20 19.44 -30.86
C GLY A 406 -5.86 18.25 -30.14
N PHE A 407 -5.25 17.73 -29.07
CA PHE A 407 -5.81 16.64 -28.28
C PHE A 407 -7.13 17.02 -27.61
N LEU A 408 -7.23 18.23 -27.07
CA LEU A 408 -8.46 18.74 -26.47
C LEU A 408 -9.56 18.96 -27.51
N ALA A 409 -9.22 19.49 -28.69
CA ALA A 409 -10.15 19.65 -29.79
C ALA A 409 -10.68 18.31 -30.28
N HIS A 410 -9.80 17.32 -30.45
CA HIS A 410 -10.18 15.96 -30.82
C HIS A 410 -11.10 15.33 -29.78
N ARG A 411 -10.77 15.40 -28.47
CA ARG A 411 -11.65 14.86 -27.43
C ARG A 411 -13.04 15.50 -27.45
N ARG A 412 -13.13 16.82 -27.64
CA ARG A 412 -14.41 17.53 -27.71
C ARG A 412 -15.27 17.11 -28.90
N SER A 413 -14.66 16.78 -30.04
CA SER A 413 -15.40 16.37 -31.23
C SER A 413 -15.74 14.89 -31.28
N THR A 414 -14.97 14.03 -30.59
CA THR A 414 -15.13 12.57 -30.70
C THR A 414 -15.64 11.88 -29.44
N GLN A 415 -15.76 12.56 -28.31
CA GLN A 415 -16.18 11.94 -27.05
C GLN A 415 -17.32 12.72 -26.38
N PRO A 416 -18.25 12.03 -25.69
CA PRO A 416 -19.33 12.71 -24.98
C PRO A 416 -18.82 13.53 -23.80
N THR A 417 -19.57 14.57 -23.46
CA THR A 417 -19.34 15.39 -22.25
C THR A 417 -20.23 14.95 -21.08
N ASP A 418 -21.24 14.12 -21.36
CA ASP A 418 -22.14 13.55 -20.37
C ASP A 418 -21.40 12.67 -19.34
N PRO A 419 -21.95 12.53 -18.12
CA PRO A 419 -21.38 11.66 -17.09
C PRO A 419 -21.15 10.23 -17.59
N SER A 420 -19.90 9.79 -17.58
CA SER A 420 -19.47 8.45 -18.04
C SER A 420 -18.21 8.00 -17.32
N ALA A 421 -17.84 6.72 -17.49
CA ALA A 421 -16.62 6.12 -16.93
C ALA A 421 -15.50 5.98 -17.98
N GLY A 422 -15.54 6.80 -19.04
CA GLY A 422 -14.65 6.66 -20.18
C GLY A 422 -15.08 5.55 -21.14
N SER A 423 -14.11 5.06 -21.93
CA SER A 423 -14.30 3.90 -22.78
C SER A 423 -14.60 2.66 -21.94
N ILE A 424 -15.69 1.97 -22.27
CA ILE A 424 -16.17 0.81 -21.53
C ILE A 424 -15.30 -0.42 -21.81
N PHE A 425 -14.98 -0.65 -23.08
CA PHE A 425 -14.22 -1.81 -23.53
C PHE A 425 -12.82 -1.42 -24.01
N GLN A 426 -11.88 -2.34 -23.81
CA GLN A 426 -10.59 -2.31 -24.49
C GLN A 426 -10.79 -2.53 -25.99
N ASN A 427 -9.88 -2.00 -26.80
CA ASN A 427 -9.87 -2.33 -28.23
C ASN A 427 -9.41 -3.78 -28.42
N PRO A 428 -10.18 -4.62 -29.14
CA PRO A 428 -9.73 -5.95 -29.49
C PRO A 428 -8.60 -5.90 -30.52
N PRO A 429 -7.77 -6.95 -30.64
CA PRO A 429 -6.67 -6.97 -31.58
C PRO A 429 -7.13 -6.70 -33.02
N GLY A 430 -6.54 -5.70 -33.68
CA GLY A 430 -6.81 -5.37 -35.07
C GLY A 430 -8.10 -4.57 -35.32
N ASP A 431 -8.82 -4.18 -34.27
CA ASP A 431 -10.11 -3.48 -34.41
C ASP A 431 -10.36 -2.49 -33.26
N TYR A 432 -11.45 -1.73 -33.34
CA TYR A 432 -11.86 -0.75 -32.34
C TYR A 432 -13.22 -1.15 -31.77
N ALA A 433 -13.31 -1.23 -30.44
CA ALA A 433 -14.57 -1.58 -29.78
C ALA A 433 -15.70 -0.62 -30.15
N GLY A 434 -15.39 0.68 -30.31
CA GLY A 434 -16.36 1.66 -30.80
C GLY A 434 -16.93 1.32 -32.17
N ARG A 435 -16.09 0.93 -33.13
CA ARG A 435 -16.52 0.54 -34.49
C ARG A 435 -17.40 -0.72 -34.44
N ILE A 436 -17.01 -1.71 -33.64
CA ILE A 436 -17.79 -2.95 -33.46
C ILE A 436 -19.18 -2.60 -32.94
N LEU A 437 -19.27 -1.82 -31.86
CA LEU A 437 -20.55 -1.44 -31.25
C LEU A 437 -21.43 -0.63 -32.23
N GLU A 438 -20.84 0.26 -33.02
CA GLU A 438 -21.55 0.99 -34.08
C GLU A 438 -22.08 0.05 -35.18
N SER A 439 -21.27 -0.92 -35.62
CA SER A 439 -21.68 -1.89 -36.63
C SER A 439 -22.82 -2.81 -36.17
N LEU A 440 -22.93 -3.02 -34.85
CA LEU A 440 -24.03 -3.76 -34.21
C LEU A 440 -25.27 -2.88 -33.95
N GLY A 441 -25.26 -1.61 -34.37
CA GLY A 441 -26.37 -0.68 -34.18
C GLY A 441 -26.62 -0.27 -32.73
N LEU A 442 -25.63 -0.42 -31.84
CA LEU A 442 -25.80 -0.16 -30.40
C LEU A 442 -25.70 1.31 -30.02
N LYS A 443 -25.30 2.19 -30.94
CA LYS A 443 -25.20 3.63 -30.70
C LYS A 443 -26.58 4.21 -30.35
N GLY A 444 -26.71 4.87 -29.20
CA GLY A 444 -27.99 5.37 -28.70
C GLY A 444 -28.89 4.32 -28.03
N HIS A 445 -28.50 3.04 -27.99
CA HIS A 445 -29.27 2.00 -27.30
C HIS A 445 -29.27 2.27 -25.79
N ARG A 446 -30.42 2.07 -25.15
CA ARG A 446 -30.71 2.54 -23.79
C ARG A 446 -31.35 1.44 -22.95
N ILE A 447 -30.89 1.30 -21.71
CA ILE A 447 -31.52 0.50 -20.65
C ILE A 447 -31.61 1.38 -19.41
N GLY A 448 -32.81 1.50 -18.83
CA GLY A 448 -33.07 2.42 -17.71
C GLY A 448 -32.67 3.86 -18.06
N ALA A 449 -31.78 4.46 -17.25
CA ALA A 449 -31.23 5.79 -17.52
C ALA A 449 -29.77 5.78 -18.06
N ALA A 450 -29.22 4.60 -18.33
CA ALA A 450 -27.93 4.45 -19.02
C ALA A 450 -28.14 4.32 -20.54
N GLN A 451 -27.22 4.88 -21.33
CA GLN A 451 -27.29 4.82 -22.79
C GLN A 451 -25.89 4.70 -23.40
N PHE A 452 -25.73 3.90 -24.45
CA PHE A 452 -24.55 4.02 -25.31
C PHE A 452 -24.56 5.37 -26.02
N SER A 453 -23.49 6.15 -25.87
CA SER A 453 -23.41 7.52 -26.36
C SER A 453 -23.70 7.62 -27.87
N THR A 454 -24.49 8.63 -28.24
CA THR A 454 -24.73 9.03 -29.63
C THR A 454 -23.54 9.72 -30.28
N VAL A 455 -22.49 10.02 -29.52
CA VAL A 455 -21.21 10.57 -30.02
C VAL A 455 -20.22 9.43 -30.28
N HIS A 456 -19.99 8.56 -29.31
CA HIS A 456 -19.00 7.48 -29.40
C HIS A 456 -19.53 6.18 -28.76
N ALA A 457 -19.78 5.13 -29.55
CA ALA A 457 -20.48 3.94 -29.06
C ALA A 457 -19.74 3.17 -27.94
N ASN A 458 -18.41 3.28 -27.82
CA ASN A 458 -17.67 2.69 -26.68
C ASN A 458 -17.85 3.46 -25.34
N PHE A 459 -18.70 4.47 -25.26
CA PHE A 459 -19.02 5.18 -24.02
C PHE A 459 -20.46 4.87 -23.62
N ILE A 460 -20.68 4.51 -22.36
CA ILE A 460 -22.01 4.53 -21.75
C ILE A 460 -22.12 5.81 -20.93
N VAL A 461 -23.16 6.58 -21.20
CA VAL A 461 -23.49 7.83 -20.53
C VAL A 461 -24.67 7.63 -19.58
N ASN A 462 -24.62 8.33 -18.45
CA ASN A 462 -25.73 8.45 -17.52
C ASN A 462 -26.54 9.69 -17.89
N LEU A 463 -27.78 9.48 -18.34
CA LEU A 463 -28.72 10.55 -18.73
C LEU A 463 -29.39 11.24 -17.53
N GLY A 464 -28.99 10.87 -16.31
CA GLY A 464 -29.60 11.26 -15.05
C GLY A 464 -30.37 10.10 -14.43
N GLY A 465 -29.91 9.64 -13.26
CA GLY A 465 -30.57 8.56 -12.50
C GLY A 465 -30.24 7.13 -12.97
N ALA A 466 -29.20 6.93 -13.78
CA ALA A 466 -28.74 5.59 -14.13
C ALA A 466 -28.28 4.81 -12.89
N THR A 467 -28.59 3.51 -12.85
CA THR A 467 -28.09 2.59 -11.84
C THR A 467 -26.87 1.83 -12.35
N ALA A 468 -26.12 1.19 -11.45
CA ALA A 468 -25.02 0.32 -11.85
C ALA A 468 -25.54 -0.91 -12.61
N ALA A 469 -26.72 -1.42 -12.23
CA ALA A 469 -27.43 -2.47 -12.95
C ALA A 469 -27.78 -2.09 -14.41
N ASP A 470 -28.24 -0.86 -14.66
CA ASP A 470 -28.52 -0.37 -16.02
C ASP A 470 -27.27 -0.40 -16.91
N VAL A 471 -26.15 0.12 -16.37
CA VAL A 471 -24.87 0.14 -17.07
C VAL A 471 -24.37 -1.28 -17.31
N LEU A 472 -24.49 -2.15 -16.31
CA LEU A 472 -24.08 -3.55 -16.42
C LEU A 472 -24.87 -4.29 -17.50
N ALA A 473 -26.18 -4.08 -17.58
CA ALA A 473 -27.04 -4.70 -18.59
C ALA A 473 -26.65 -4.27 -20.01
N LEU A 474 -26.29 -3.00 -20.23
CA LEU A 474 -25.79 -2.54 -21.52
C LEU A 474 -24.45 -3.16 -21.89
N ILE A 475 -23.53 -3.27 -20.92
CA ILE A 475 -22.24 -3.95 -21.13
C ILE A 475 -22.48 -5.40 -21.54
N ASP A 476 -23.39 -6.08 -20.85
CA ASP A 476 -23.65 -7.50 -21.06
C ASP A 476 -24.33 -7.80 -22.40
N LEU A 477 -25.28 -6.94 -22.79
CA LEU A 477 -25.90 -6.94 -24.11
C LEU A 477 -24.84 -6.77 -25.22
N ALA A 478 -23.97 -5.77 -25.09
CA ALA A 478 -22.92 -5.52 -26.07
C ALA A 478 -21.94 -6.68 -26.22
N ARG A 479 -21.55 -7.30 -25.08
CA ARG A 479 -20.69 -8.49 -25.08
C ARG A 479 -21.34 -9.67 -25.79
N GLY A 480 -22.62 -9.94 -25.51
CA GLY A 480 -23.39 -10.98 -26.19
C GLY A 480 -23.47 -10.74 -27.68
N ASN A 481 -23.94 -9.56 -28.10
CA ASN A 481 -24.12 -9.24 -29.51
C ASN A 481 -22.81 -9.31 -30.31
N ALA A 482 -21.68 -8.86 -29.75
CA ALA A 482 -20.38 -8.95 -30.41
C ALA A 482 -19.88 -10.39 -30.54
N TRP A 483 -20.13 -11.21 -29.52
CA TRP A 483 -19.80 -12.63 -29.56
C TRP A 483 -20.64 -13.37 -30.59
N ASP A 484 -21.95 -13.20 -30.56
CA ASP A 484 -22.89 -13.95 -31.40
C ASP A 484 -22.76 -13.55 -32.88
N ALA A 485 -22.57 -12.26 -33.17
CA ALA A 485 -22.50 -11.77 -34.55
C ALA A 485 -21.10 -11.88 -35.18
N LEU A 486 -20.02 -11.75 -34.38
CA LEU A 486 -18.66 -11.58 -34.88
C LEU A 486 -17.63 -12.55 -34.27
N GLY A 487 -18.00 -13.33 -33.25
CA GLY A 487 -17.07 -14.17 -32.49
C GLY A 487 -16.04 -13.36 -31.69
N VAL A 488 -16.30 -12.08 -31.43
CA VAL A 488 -15.36 -11.18 -30.75
C VAL A 488 -15.76 -11.00 -29.29
N GLU A 489 -14.85 -11.35 -28.38
CA GLU A 489 -15.03 -11.04 -26.96
C GLU A 489 -14.65 -9.58 -26.66
N LEU A 490 -15.66 -8.77 -26.32
CA LEU A 490 -15.43 -7.43 -25.77
C LEU A 490 -15.08 -7.51 -24.29
N VAL A 491 -13.85 -7.11 -23.95
CA VAL A 491 -13.33 -7.13 -22.58
C VAL A 491 -13.46 -5.74 -21.94
N PRO A 492 -14.17 -5.60 -20.80
CA PRO A 492 -14.27 -4.32 -20.10
C PRO A 492 -12.90 -3.76 -19.64
N GLU A 493 -12.68 -2.47 -19.91
CA GLU A 493 -11.53 -1.70 -19.43
C GLU A 493 -11.73 -1.18 -18.00
N ILE A 494 -12.97 -0.76 -17.71
CA ILE A 494 -13.41 -0.25 -16.42
C ILE A 494 -13.27 -1.31 -15.30
N MET A 495 -13.25 -0.84 -14.05
CA MET A 495 -13.22 -1.69 -12.86
C MET A 495 -14.63 -1.81 -12.26
N PHE A 496 -15.06 -3.02 -11.94
CA PHE A 496 -16.29 -3.26 -11.18
C PHE A 496 -15.95 -3.31 -9.69
N LEU A 497 -16.46 -2.36 -8.91
CA LEU A 497 -16.08 -2.20 -7.50
C LEU A 497 -17.30 -2.24 -6.59
N GLY A 498 -17.11 -2.66 -5.35
CA GLY A 498 -18.20 -2.82 -4.38
C GLY A 498 -18.84 -4.21 -4.42
N ASP A 499 -20.03 -4.28 -3.83
CA ASP A 499 -20.76 -5.53 -3.59
C ASP A 499 -21.37 -6.09 -4.88
N TRP A 500 -20.53 -6.75 -5.67
CA TRP A 500 -20.91 -7.50 -6.85
C TRP A 500 -20.92 -8.99 -6.55
N PRO A 501 -21.89 -9.77 -7.08
CA PRO A 501 -21.97 -11.21 -6.82
C PRO A 501 -20.80 -12.00 -7.44
N ALA A 502 -20.16 -11.44 -8.47
CA ALA A 502 -18.98 -12.01 -9.12
C ALA A 502 -18.05 -10.89 -9.63
N GLN A 503 -16.78 -11.21 -9.86
CA GLN A 503 -15.76 -10.28 -10.35
C GLN A 503 -15.01 -10.87 -11.55
N PRO A 504 -15.23 -10.38 -12.79
CA PRO A 504 -16.24 -9.37 -13.15
C PRO A 504 -17.68 -9.92 -13.00
N PRO A 505 -18.71 -9.05 -12.88
CA PRO A 505 -20.10 -9.44 -12.65
C PRO A 505 -20.81 -9.94 -13.92
N PHE A 506 -20.19 -10.86 -14.66
CA PHE A 506 -20.78 -11.48 -15.84
C PHE A 506 -20.52 -12.99 -15.84
N GLN A 507 -21.42 -13.74 -16.49
CA GLN A 507 -21.12 -15.11 -16.88
C GLN A 507 -20.14 -15.14 -18.06
N PRO A 508 -19.25 -16.16 -18.13
CA PRO A 508 -18.43 -16.40 -19.32
C PRO A 508 -19.31 -16.56 -20.56
N LEU A 509 -18.92 -15.94 -21.68
CA LEU A 509 -19.69 -16.00 -22.92
C LEU A 509 -19.78 -17.43 -23.47
N ALA A 510 -18.73 -18.22 -23.28
CA ALA A 510 -18.67 -19.64 -23.68
C ALA A 510 -19.63 -20.56 -22.88
N GLU A 511 -20.16 -20.07 -21.75
CA GLU A 511 -21.08 -20.82 -20.88
C GLU A 511 -22.55 -20.40 -21.07
N ARG A 512 -22.83 -19.43 -21.95
CA ARG A 512 -24.21 -19.08 -22.32
C ARG A 512 -24.81 -20.22 -23.12
N ALA A 513 -25.83 -20.87 -22.56
CA ALA A 513 -26.64 -21.81 -23.31
C ALA A 513 -27.31 -21.08 -24.50
N PRO A 514 -27.39 -21.72 -25.69
CA PRO A 514 -28.00 -21.13 -26.87
C PRO A 514 -29.49 -20.83 -26.71
#